data_AF-W7UVD1-F1
#
_entry.id   AF-W7UVD1-F1
#
_cell.length_a   1.000
_cell.length_b   1.000
_cell.length_c   1.000
_cell.angle_alpha   90.00
_cell.angle_beta   90.00
_cell.angle_gamma   90.00
#
_symmetry.space_group_name_H-M   'P 1'
#
loop_
_entity.id
_entity.type
_entity.pdbx_description
1 polymer ?
#
loop_
_entity_poly.entity_id
_entity_poly.type
_entity_poly.pdbx_seq_one_letter_code
_entity_poly.pdbx_strand_id
1 'polypeptide(L)'
;MSKRLRIIIGAAAPLAAVILLCLRDHIIGLEKYFPECAFHNATGLWCTGCGNTRSVNDLFHGRILTAFRDNAAMPVIALLLILLYLETVIGISGKDVKLLPRKGAFWGCFLGAFGVYYILRNIFPVLGPVS
;
A
#
# COMPACT_ATOMS: atom_id res chain seq x y z
N MET A 1 2.04 -19.93 13.17
CA MET A 1 2.53 -20.40 11.84
C MET A 1 3.59 -21.46 12.04
N SER A 2 3.56 -22.54 11.28
CA SER A 2 4.63 -23.55 11.31
C SER A 2 5.94 -23.00 10.73
N LYS A 3 7.09 -23.54 11.16
CA LYS A 3 8.40 -23.15 10.61
C LYS A 3 8.49 -23.36 9.09
N ARG A 4 7.88 -24.45 8.60
CA ARG A 4 7.79 -24.75 7.15
C ARG A 4 7.09 -23.62 6.39
N LEU A 5 5.95 -23.15 6.89
CA LEU A 5 5.21 -22.06 6.25
C LEU A 5 6.00 -20.74 6.23
N ARG A 6 6.71 -20.42 7.32
CA ARG A 6 7.58 -19.22 7.37
C ARG A 6 8.69 -19.28 6.31
N ILE A 7 9.31 -20.44 6.11
CA ILE A 7 10.35 -20.64 5.08
C ILE A 7 9.76 -20.47 3.67
N ILE A 8 8.59 -21.07 3.40
CA ILE A 8 7.92 -20.94 2.10
C ILE A 8 7.63 -19.46 1.80
N ILE A 9 7.04 -18.72 2.74
CA ILE A 9 6.76 -17.28 2.56
C ILE A 9 8.07 -16.49 2.41
N GLY A 10 9.09 -16.81 3.22
CA GLY A 10 10.41 -16.19 3.17
C GLY A 10 11.05 -16.24 1.79
N ALA A 11 10.88 -17.35 1.07
CA ALA A 11 11.38 -17.54 -0.29
C ALA A 11 10.41 -17.04 -1.39
N ALA A 12 9.11 -17.27 -1.24
CA ALA A 12 8.12 -16.95 -2.26
C ALA A 12 7.88 -15.44 -2.41
N ALA A 13 7.86 -14.69 -1.30
CA ALA A 13 7.62 -13.24 -1.33
C ALA A 13 8.67 -12.45 -2.14
N PRO A 14 10.00 -12.64 -1.96
CA PRO A 14 10.99 -11.93 -2.77
C PRO A 14 10.94 -12.37 -4.25
N LEU A 15 10.67 -13.64 -4.54
CA LEU A 15 10.47 -14.10 -5.92
C LEU A 15 9.27 -13.40 -6.57
N ALA A 16 8.14 -13.32 -5.86
CA ALA A 16 6.96 -12.60 -6.34
C ALA A 16 7.26 -11.10 -6.53
N ALA A 17 8.00 -10.46 -5.62
CA ALA A 17 8.41 -9.08 -5.76
C ALA A 17 9.30 -8.85 -7.00
N VAL A 18 10.27 -9.74 -7.24
CA VAL A 18 11.11 -9.69 -8.46
C VAL A 18 10.26 -9.86 -9.71
N ILE A 19 9.34 -10.82 -9.74
CA ILE A 19 8.43 -11.01 -10.89
C ILE A 19 7.58 -9.76 -11.14
N LEU A 20 7.01 -9.16 -10.09
CA LEU A 20 6.25 -7.92 -10.19
C LEU A 20 7.10 -6.76 -10.72
N LEU A 21 8.36 -6.65 -10.28
CA LEU A 21 9.29 -5.64 -10.77
C LEU A 21 9.70 -5.88 -12.23
N CYS A 22 9.93 -7.12 -12.63
CA CYS A 22 10.23 -7.49 -14.02
C CYS A 22 9.04 -7.24 -14.95
N LEU A 23 7.81 -7.40 -14.45
CA LEU A 23 6.57 -7.20 -15.21
C LEU A 23 5.99 -5.79 -15.03
N ARG A 24 6.68 -4.88 -14.33
CA ARG A 24 6.12 -3.60 -13.90
C ARG A 24 5.55 -2.78 -15.05
N ASP A 25 6.25 -2.68 -16.18
CA ASP A 25 5.86 -1.82 -17.28
C ASP A 25 4.64 -2.39 -18.02
N HIS A 26 4.53 -3.73 -18.05
CA HIS A 26 3.33 -4.40 -18.55
C HIS A 26 2.13 -4.18 -17.63
N ILE A 27 2.33 -4.34 -16.31
CA ILE A 27 1.28 -4.18 -15.29
C ILE A 27 0.78 -2.73 -15.27
N ILE A 28 1.70 -1.75 -15.23
CA ILE A 28 1.36 -0.34 -15.25
C ILE A 28 0.71 0.04 -16.58
N GLY A 29 1.18 -0.51 -17.70
CA GLY A 29 0.58 -0.30 -19.02
C GLY A 29 -0.88 -0.78 -19.15
N LEU A 30 -1.41 -1.54 -18.19
CA LEU A 30 -2.83 -1.87 -18.10
C LEU A 30 -3.68 -0.66 -17.68
N GLU A 31 -3.09 0.39 -17.10
CA GLU A 31 -3.79 1.60 -16.64
C GLU A 31 -4.68 2.22 -17.73
N LYS A 32 -4.24 2.14 -18.99
CA LYS A 32 -4.97 2.64 -20.18
C LYS A 32 -6.32 1.97 -20.43
N TYR A 33 -6.57 0.82 -19.79
CA TYR A 33 -7.83 0.09 -19.90
C TYR A 33 -8.76 0.32 -18.69
N PHE A 34 -8.30 1.04 -17.66
CA PHE A 34 -9.16 1.36 -16.53
C PHE A 34 -9.98 2.62 -16.84
N PRO A 35 -11.29 2.61 -16.50
CA PRO A 35 -12.11 3.80 -16.64
C PRO A 35 -11.67 4.87 -15.64
N GLU A 36 -11.99 6.12 -15.96
CA GLU A 36 -11.91 7.21 -14.99
C GLU A 36 -12.84 6.97 -13.79
N CYS A 37 -12.56 7.67 -12.68
CA CYS A 37 -13.35 7.52 -11.47
C CYS A 37 -14.72 8.19 -11.64
N ALA A 38 -15.77 7.38 -11.82
CA ALA A 38 -17.14 7.87 -11.95
C ALA A 38 -17.60 8.75 -10.76
N PHE A 39 -17.16 8.40 -9.53
CA PHE A 39 -17.48 9.19 -8.34
C PHE A 39 -16.88 10.60 -8.41
N HIS A 40 -15.61 10.70 -8.80
CA HIS A 40 -14.94 11.99 -8.95
C HIS A 40 -15.56 12.80 -10.10
N ASN A 41 -15.86 12.16 -11.22
CA ASN A 41 -16.49 12.83 -12.36
C ASN A 41 -17.90 13.36 -12.01
N ALA A 42 -18.64 12.67 -11.14
CA ALA A 42 -19.97 13.08 -10.72
C ALA A 42 -19.98 14.15 -9.60
N THR A 43 -18.99 14.15 -8.70
CA THR A 43 -19.03 14.95 -7.46
C THR A 43 -17.90 15.97 -7.34
N GLY A 44 -16.84 15.85 -8.13
CA GLY A 44 -15.57 16.56 -7.93
C GLY A 44 -14.77 16.12 -6.70
N LEU A 45 -15.27 15.14 -5.92
CA LEU A 45 -14.63 14.68 -4.69
C LEU A 45 -13.75 13.46 -4.95
N TRP A 46 -12.66 13.34 -4.21
CA TRP A 46 -11.76 12.20 -4.22
C TRP A 46 -12.23 11.14 -3.22
N CYS A 47 -12.60 9.95 -3.71
CA CYS A 47 -12.89 8.81 -2.84
C CYS A 47 -11.60 8.14 -2.35
N THR A 48 -11.74 7.14 -1.47
CA THR A 48 -10.61 6.39 -0.91
C THR A 48 -9.80 5.63 -1.97
N GLY A 49 -10.41 5.32 -3.11
CA GLY A 49 -9.75 4.66 -4.24
C GLY A 49 -9.01 5.61 -5.19
N CYS A 50 -9.32 6.91 -5.18
CA CYS A 50 -8.73 7.87 -6.11
C CYS A 50 -7.22 7.99 -5.88
N GLY A 51 -6.44 7.76 -6.95
CA GLY A 51 -4.98 7.85 -6.94
C GLY A 51 -4.24 6.56 -6.60
N ASN A 52 -4.93 5.43 -6.32
CA ASN A 52 -4.26 4.16 -6.01
C ASN A 52 -3.36 3.66 -7.15
N THR A 53 -3.85 3.65 -8.39
CA THR A 53 -3.07 3.20 -9.56
C THR A 53 -1.81 4.06 -9.75
N ARG A 54 -1.94 5.38 -9.61
CA ARG A 54 -0.82 6.32 -9.74
C ARG A 54 0.17 6.21 -8.60
N SER A 55 -0.32 6.03 -7.37
CA SER A 55 0.51 5.73 -6.20
C SER A 55 1.33 4.44 -6.37
N VAL A 56 0.72 3.37 -6.89
CA VAL A 56 1.43 2.12 -7.22
C VAL A 56 2.47 2.34 -8.31
N ASN A 57 2.11 3.09 -9.37
CA ASN A 57 3.05 3.45 -10.43
C ASN A 57 4.28 4.18 -9.86
N ASP A 58 4.05 5.17 -8.99
CA ASP A 58 5.11 5.91 -8.32
C ASP A 58 5.98 5.04 -7.42
N LEU A 59 5.40 4.10 -6.68
CA LEU A 59 6.14 3.12 -5.87
C LEU A 59 7.06 2.26 -6.75
N PHE A 60 6.57 1.76 -7.90
CA PHE A 60 7.40 0.99 -8.84
C PHE A 60 8.56 1.80 -9.43
N HIS A 61 8.41 3.13 -9.52
CA HIS A 61 9.46 4.05 -9.97
C HIS A 61 10.31 4.63 -8.82
N GLY A 62 10.08 4.22 -7.57
CA GLY A 62 10.82 4.71 -6.41
C GLY A 62 10.45 6.14 -5.96
N ARG A 63 9.35 6.71 -6.49
CA ARG A 63 8.85 8.05 -6.15
C ARG A 63 7.97 8.02 -4.89
N ILE A 64 8.56 7.67 -3.75
CA ILE A 64 7.82 7.41 -2.51
C ILE A 64 6.98 8.61 -2.07
N LEU A 65 7.54 9.83 -2.07
CA LEU A 65 6.81 11.02 -1.63
C LEU A 65 5.62 11.33 -2.54
N THR A 66 5.78 11.19 -3.85
CA THR A 66 4.69 11.38 -4.82
C THR A 66 3.60 10.32 -4.63
N ALA A 67 3.99 9.06 -4.37
CA ALA A 67 3.05 7.99 -4.08
C ALA A 67 2.16 8.29 -2.86
N PHE A 68 2.71 8.89 -1.81
CA PHE A 68 1.93 9.33 -0.64
C PHE A 68 0.94 10.45 -0.99
N ARG A 69 1.33 11.38 -1.87
CA ARG A 69 0.45 12.46 -2.34
C ARG A 69 -0.69 11.92 -3.20
N ASP A 70 -0.40 10.96 -4.08
CA ASP A 70 -1.42 10.34 -4.93
C ASP A 70 -2.41 9.53 -4.12
N ASN A 71 -1.92 8.65 -3.25
CA ASN A 71 -2.74 7.98 -2.25
C ASN A 71 -1.88 7.34 -1.14
N ALA A 72 -2.01 7.82 0.09
CA ALA A 72 -1.27 7.28 1.24
C ALA A 72 -1.56 5.81 1.58
N ALA A 73 -2.67 5.22 1.10
CA ALA A 73 -2.97 3.81 1.39
C ALA A 73 -1.93 2.85 0.82
N MET A 74 -1.48 3.05 -0.42
CA MET A 74 -0.59 2.10 -1.09
C MET A 74 0.80 2.05 -0.42
N PRO A 75 1.47 3.18 -0.13
CA PRO A 75 2.74 3.16 0.60
C PRO A 75 2.60 2.58 2.01
N VAL A 76 1.48 2.85 2.71
CA VAL A 76 1.27 2.32 4.05
C VAL A 76 1.01 0.82 4.01
N ILE A 77 0.20 0.31 3.07
CA ILE A 77 0.02 -1.14 2.87
C ILE A 77 1.36 -1.80 2.56
N ALA A 78 2.17 -1.23 1.67
CA ALA A 78 3.50 -1.74 1.37
C ALA A 78 4.37 -1.81 2.63
N LEU A 79 4.40 -0.76 3.46
CA LEU A 79 5.12 -0.76 4.73
C LEU A 79 4.62 -1.86 5.68
N LEU A 80 3.29 -2.00 5.85
CA LEU A 80 2.71 -3.02 6.72
C LEU A 80 3.06 -4.44 6.25
N LEU A 81 3.04 -4.68 4.94
CA LEU A 81 3.45 -5.96 4.35
C LEU A 81 4.93 -6.24 4.56
N ILE A 82 5.80 -5.24 4.43
CA ILE A 82 7.23 -5.36 4.71
C ILE A 82 7.46 -5.70 6.19
N LEU A 83 6.80 -5.01 7.12
CA LEU A 83 6.92 -5.30 8.55
C LEU A 83 6.43 -6.71 8.89
N LEU A 84 5.30 -7.14 8.31
CA LEU A 84 4.80 -8.50 8.48
C LEU A 84 5.75 -9.56 7.90
N TYR A 85 6.36 -9.28 6.75
CA TYR A 85 7.37 -10.14 6.14
C TYR A 85 8.61 -10.25 7.04
N LEU A 86 9.10 -9.15 7.60
CA LEU A 86 10.24 -9.12 8.51
C LEU A 86 9.97 -9.95 9.78
N GLU A 87 8.79 -9.82 10.40
CA GLU A 87 8.39 -10.69 11.51
C GLU A 87 8.44 -12.17 11.12
N THR A 88 7.97 -12.50 9.91
CA THR A 88 7.94 -13.86 9.38
C THR A 88 9.35 -14.42 9.22
N VAL A 89 10.26 -13.66 8.61
CA VAL A 89 11.65 -14.05 8.36
C VAL A 89 12.46 -14.17 9.65
N ILE A 90 12.37 -13.19 10.55
CA ILE A 90 13.03 -13.25 11.86
C ILE A 90 12.52 -14.46 12.67
N GLY A 91 11.23 -14.77 12.51
CA GLY A 91 10.60 -15.96 13.09
C GLY A 91 11.15 -17.29 12.59
N ILE A 92 11.87 -17.35 11.45
CA ILE A 92 12.53 -18.59 10.97
C ILE A 92 13.67 -18.98 11.92
N SER A 93 14.39 -17.99 12.46
CA SER A 93 15.46 -18.16 13.45
C SER A 93 14.94 -18.52 14.84
N GLY A 94 13.62 -18.67 15.02
CA GLY A 94 13.00 -18.99 16.31
C GLY A 94 12.80 -17.80 17.24
N LYS A 95 13.16 -16.58 16.82
CA LYS A 95 12.90 -15.35 17.58
C LYS A 95 11.45 -14.90 17.38
N ASP A 96 10.71 -14.64 18.46
CA ASP A 96 9.38 -14.05 18.38
C ASP A 96 9.49 -12.52 18.50
N VAL A 97 9.39 -11.84 17.36
CA VAL A 97 9.36 -10.37 17.29
C VAL A 97 7.99 -9.91 16.81
N LYS A 98 7.52 -8.80 17.38
CA LYS A 98 6.24 -8.17 17.02
C LYS A 98 6.53 -6.71 16.62
N LEU A 99 6.68 -6.48 15.34
CA LEU A 99 6.84 -5.18 14.71
C LEU A 99 5.48 -4.48 14.51
N LEU A 100 4.42 -5.25 14.29
CA LEU A 100 3.05 -4.73 14.12
C LEU A 100 2.25 -4.78 15.43
N PRO A 101 1.51 -3.72 15.77
CA PRO A 101 0.66 -3.71 16.96
C PRO A 101 -0.41 -4.81 16.93
N ARG A 102 -0.54 -5.53 18.06
CA ARG A 102 -1.56 -6.59 18.23
C ARG A 102 -2.85 -6.11 18.90
N LYS A 103 -2.83 -4.90 19.48
CA LYS A 103 -4.00 -4.33 20.16
C LYS A 103 -4.97 -3.76 19.13
N GLY A 104 -6.24 -4.19 19.17
CA GLY A 104 -7.28 -3.71 18.25
C GLY A 104 -7.51 -2.20 18.32
N ALA A 105 -7.35 -1.60 19.51
CA ALA A 105 -7.45 -0.14 19.69
C ALA A 105 -6.49 0.64 18.79
N PHE A 106 -5.27 0.14 18.55
CA PHE A 106 -4.33 0.78 17.62
C PHE A 106 -4.91 0.83 16.20
N TRP A 107 -5.44 -0.31 15.71
CA TRP A 107 -6.01 -0.39 14.37
C TRP A 107 -7.30 0.42 14.23
N GLY A 108 -8.12 0.50 15.29
CA GLY A 108 -9.26 1.40 15.33
C GLY A 108 -8.87 2.87 15.21
N CYS A 109 -7.88 3.32 15.99
CA CYS A 109 -7.35 4.69 15.91
C CYS A 109 -6.70 4.97 14.55
N PHE A 110 -5.93 4.01 14.04
CA PHE A 110 -5.25 4.09 12.75
C PHE A 110 -6.25 4.23 11.59
N LEU A 111 -7.30 3.40 11.56
CA LEU A 111 -8.37 3.50 10.56
C LEU A 111 -9.17 4.81 10.72
N GLY A 112 -9.40 5.27 11.96
CA GLY A 112 -10.01 6.56 12.23
C GLY A 112 -9.19 7.73 11.65
N ALA A 113 -7.88 7.74 11.89
CA ALA A 113 -6.97 8.74 11.33
C ALA A 113 -6.94 8.69 9.79
N PHE A 114 -6.95 7.49 9.21
CA PHE A 114 -7.06 7.30 7.76
C PHE A 114 -8.38 7.85 7.20
N GLY A 115 -9.50 7.61 7.88
CA GLY A 115 -10.80 8.18 7.52
C GLY A 115 -10.79 9.71 7.55
N VAL A 116 -10.22 10.30 8.60
CA VAL A 116 -10.03 11.75 8.71
C VAL A 116 -9.17 12.28 7.57
N TYR A 117 -8.06 11.63 7.25
CA TYR A 117 -7.20 11.99 6.11
C TYR A 117 -7.98 12.04 4.78
N TYR A 118 -8.83 11.04 4.50
CA TYR A 118 -9.64 11.01 3.28
C TYR A 118 -10.73 12.08 3.24
N ILE A 119 -11.20 12.56 4.38
CA ILE A 119 -12.08 13.73 4.44
C ILE A 119 -11.25 15.00 4.18
N LEU A 120 -10.13 15.17 4.89
CA LEU A 120 -9.29 16.37 4.79
C LEU A 120 -8.74 16.60 3.37
N ARG A 121 -8.39 15.55 2.62
CA ARG A 121 -7.91 15.70 1.24
C ARG A 121 -8.93 16.28 0.25
N ASN A 122 -10.21 16.24 0.60
CA ASN A 122 -11.27 16.86 -0.20
C ASN A 122 -11.41 18.36 0.10
N ILE A 123 -10.87 18.82 1.23
CA ILE A 123 -10.96 20.21 1.70
C ILE A 123 -9.65 20.95 1.41
N PHE A 124 -8.51 20.28 1.59
CA PHE A 124 -7.19 20.85 1.41
C PHE A 124 -6.55 20.33 0.11
N PRO A 125 -6.45 21.15 -0.96
CA PRO A 125 -5.91 20.71 -2.24
C PRO A 125 -4.50 20.15 -2.18
N VAL A 126 -3.69 20.61 -1.21
CA VAL A 126 -2.31 20.13 -1.00
C VAL A 126 -2.24 18.62 -0.69
N LEU A 127 -3.32 18.05 -0.14
CA LEU A 127 -3.46 16.63 0.23
C LEU A 127 -4.13 15.80 -0.88
N GLY A 128 -4.59 16.43 -1.96
CA GLY A 128 -5.15 15.74 -3.12
C GLY A 128 -4.07 15.07 -3.98
N PRO A 129 -4.48 14.15 -4.88
CA PRO A 129 -3.57 13.57 -5.87
C PRO A 129 -2.90 14.63 -6.74
N VAL A 130 -1.68 14.38 -7.17
CA VAL A 130 -0.86 15.35 -7.91
C VAL A 130 -0.43 14.88 -9.29
N SER A 131 -0.52 13.58 -9.53
CA SER A 131 -0.32 12.97 -10.84
C SER A 131 -1.66 12.66 -11.50
#